data_AF-A0A5N5THC3-F1
#
_entry.id   AF-A0A5N5THC3-F1
#
_cell.length_a   1.000
_cell.length_b   1.000
_cell.length_c   1.000
_cell.angle_alpha   90.00
_cell.angle_beta   90.00
_cell.angle_gamma   90.00
#
_symmetry.space_group_name_H-M   'P 1'
#
loop_
_entity.id
_entity.type
_entity.pdbx_description
1 polymer ?
#
loop_
_entity_poly.entity_id
_entity_poly.type
_entity_poly.pdbx_seq_one_letter_code
_entity_poly.pdbx_strand_id
1 'polypeptide(L)'
;GKAYWIGFNEIMQNISVFYPGWRVRIYASSPDISFLQSIMKNWTFVNFCDIDNLPPPIYTVRPYLVTMWRFTPLGDDQVDVMLSRDLDSEILKREYDAVSEWLNSTNKSLHIMRDHPFHCVPMLGGTWGIRTKEPLERRRLRIISHQMFKEGFNETQTMADQFILTVNLYLLDNVSKFLFFTI
;
A
#
# COMPACT_ATOMS: atom_id res chain seq x y z
N GLY A 1 7.76 8.42 -14.04
CA GLY A 1 7.89 8.64 -15.50
C GLY A 1 6.91 7.76 -16.26
N LYS A 2 6.60 8.08 -17.52
CA LYS A 2 5.54 7.38 -18.29
C LYS A 2 5.75 5.86 -18.48
N ALA A 3 6.94 5.34 -18.18
CA ALA A 3 7.26 3.91 -18.21
C ALA A 3 6.47 3.09 -17.16
N TYR A 4 6.09 3.66 -16.02
CA TYR A 4 5.31 2.96 -14.97
C TYR A 4 3.90 2.54 -15.42
N TRP A 5 3.43 3.05 -16.56
CA TRP A 5 2.08 2.78 -17.06
C TRP A 5 2.04 1.64 -18.07
N ILE A 6 3.21 1.12 -18.49
CA ILE A 6 3.30 -0.05 -19.37
C ILE A 6 2.87 -1.27 -18.57
N GLY A 7 1.91 -2.05 -19.10
CA GLY A 7 1.37 -3.23 -18.41
C GLY A 7 0.20 -2.95 -17.47
N PHE A 8 -0.25 -1.68 -17.35
CA PHE A 8 -1.34 -1.32 -16.44
C PHE A 8 -2.61 -2.17 -16.63
N ASN A 9 -3.05 -2.34 -17.88
CA ASN A 9 -4.25 -3.13 -18.18
C ASN A 9 -4.08 -4.62 -17.83
N GLU A 10 -2.88 -5.17 -17.96
CA GLU A 10 -2.55 -6.55 -17.59
C GLU A 10 -2.60 -6.74 -16.08
N ILE A 11 -2.01 -5.79 -15.33
CA ILE A 11 -2.07 -5.79 -13.87
C ILE A 11 -3.52 -5.71 -13.38
N MET A 12 -4.34 -4.80 -13.93
CA MET A 12 -5.75 -4.72 -13.56
C MET A 12 -6.54 -5.98 -13.94
N GLN A 13 -6.23 -6.59 -15.08
CA GLN A 13 -6.83 -7.87 -15.46
C GLN A 13 -6.49 -8.94 -14.42
N ASN A 14 -5.24 -9.05 -13.98
CA ASN A 14 -4.83 -10.01 -12.95
C ASN A 14 -5.47 -9.71 -11.59
N ILE A 15 -5.55 -8.43 -11.18
CA ILE A 15 -6.26 -8.02 -9.97
C ILE A 15 -7.74 -8.43 -10.03
N SER A 16 -8.40 -8.26 -11.19
CA SER A 16 -9.81 -8.64 -11.34
C SER A 16 -10.06 -10.15 -11.16
N VAL A 17 -9.03 -10.97 -11.45
CA VAL A 17 -9.08 -12.43 -11.31
C VAL A 17 -8.72 -12.86 -9.89
N PHE A 18 -7.61 -12.35 -9.34
CA PHE A 18 -7.11 -12.76 -8.03
C PHE A 18 -7.85 -12.10 -6.87
N TYR A 19 -8.28 -10.86 -7.01
CA TYR A 19 -8.88 -10.06 -5.93
C TYR A 19 -10.30 -9.58 -6.31
N PRO A 20 -11.24 -10.51 -6.59
CA PRO A 20 -12.62 -10.11 -6.89
C PRO A 20 -13.23 -9.35 -5.72
N GLY A 21 -13.89 -8.23 -6.02
CA GLY A 21 -14.52 -7.35 -5.03
C GLY A 21 -13.59 -6.32 -4.38
N TRP A 22 -12.28 -6.39 -4.62
CA TRP A 22 -11.34 -5.38 -4.13
C TRP A 22 -11.40 -4.09 -4.95
N ARG A 23 -11.01 -2.98 -4.34
CA ARG A 23 -10.87 -1.67 -5.00
C ARG A 23 -9.39 -1.31 -5.08
N VAL A 24 -8.99 -0.74 -6.22
CA VAL A 24 -7.63 -0.24 -6.44
C VAL A 24 -7.67 1.28 -6.32
N ARG A 25 -6.86 1.85 -5.43
CA ARG A 25 -6.69 3.30 -5.31
C ARG A 25 -5.35 3.72 -5.91
N ILE A 26 -5.38 4.66 -6.84
CA ILE A 26 -4.18 5.16 -7.52
C ILE A 26 -4.02 6.64 -7.21
N TYR A 27 -2.95 6.97 -6.50
CA TYR A 27 -2.61 8.35 -6.15
C TYR A 27 -1.75 8.94 -7.26
N ALA A 28 -2.27 9.97 -7.93
CA ALA A 28 -1.60 10.60 -9.06
C ALA A 28 -2.02 12.08 -9.19
N SER A 29 -1.23 12.85 -9.94
CA SER A 29 -1.59 14.23 -10.28
C SER A 29 -2.77 14.26 -11.26
N SER A 30 -3.59 15.32 -11.26
CA SER A 30 -4.71 15.45 -12.20
C SER A 30 -4.31 15.26 -13.68
N PRO A 31 -3.15 15.78 -14.14
CA PRO A 31 -2.64 15.49 -15.49
C PRO A 31 -2.34 14.00 -15.74
N ASP A 32 -1.73 13.31 -14.77
CA ASP A 32 -1.44 11.88 -14.89
C ASP A 32 -2.73 11.05 -14.87
N ILE A 33 -3.72 11.41 -14.05
CA ILE A 33 -5.04 10.78 -14.02
C ILE A 33 -5.71 10.91 -15.40
N SER A 34 -5.72 12.12 -15.97
CA SER A 34 -6.31 12.37 -17.30
C SER A 34 -5.62 11.53 -18.37
N PHE A 35 -4.29 11.44 -18.32
CA PHE A 35 -3.52 10.59 -19.22
C PHE A 35 -3.86 9.10 -19.04
N LEU A 36 -3.92 8.60 -17.80
CA LEU A 36 -4.25 7.21 -17.51
C LEU A 36 -5.65 6.83 -17.98
N GLN A 37 -6.63 7.68 -17.72
CA GLN A 37 -8.00 7.50 -18.20
C GLN A 37 -8.09 7.47 -19.74
N SER A 38 -7.15 8.09 -20.45
CA SER A 38 -7.09 8.07 -21.92
C SER A 38 -6.53 6.78 -22.51
N ILE A 39 -5.70 6.03 -21.77
CA ILE A 39 -5.00 4.83 -22.26
C ILE A 39 -5.51 3.53 -21.62
N MET A 40 -6.21 3.61 -20.49
CA MET A 40 -6.69 2.44 -19.77
C MET A 40 -8.10 2.03 -20.20
N LYS A 41 -8.40 0.74 -20.08
CA LYS A 41 -9.80 0.28 -20.10
C LYS A 41 -10.56 0.90 -18.92
N ASN A 42 -11.87 1.05 -19.08
CA ASN A 42 -12.72 1.55 -18.01
C ASN A 42 -12.95 0.47 -16.93
N TRP A 43 -12.06 0.42 -15.94
CA TRP A 43 -12.14 -0.50 -14.81
C TRP A 43 -12.96 0.11 -13.67
N THR A 44 -14.15 -0.44 -13.41
CA THR A 44 -15.08 0.09 -12.40
C THR A 44 -14.61 -0.07 -10.94
N PHE A 45 -13.60 -0.91 -10.71
CA PHE A 45 -12.99 -1.12 -9.40
C PHE A 45 -11.73 -0.26 -9.17
N VAL A 46 -11.34 0.57 -10.15
CA VAL A 46 -10.20 1.49 -10.03
C VAL A 46 -10.71 2.88 -9.65
N ASN A 47 -10.14 3.44 -8.60
CA ASN A 47 -10.40 4.78 -8.11
C ASN A 47 -9.12 5.62 -8.21
N PHE A 48 -9.17 6.68 -9.02
CA PHE A 48 -8.11 7.68 -9.05
C PHE A 48 -8.27 8.66 -7.89
N CYS A 49 -7.18 8.89 -7.17
CA CYS A 49 -7.10 9.80 -6.04
C CYS A 49 -6.16 10.95 -6.42
N ASP A 50 -6.73 12.14 -6.63
CA ASP A 50 -5.95 13.33 -6.95
C ASP A 50 -5.13 13.77 -5.72
N ILE A 51 -3.81 13.79 -5.86
CA ILE A 51 -2.87 14.10 -4.78
C ILE A 51 -3.01 15.52 -4.22
N ASP A 52 -3.71 16.42 -4.91
CA ASP A 52 -4.00 17.80 -4.44
C ASP A 52 -5.41 17.99 -3.89
N ASN A 53 -6.27 16.98 -4.02
CA ASN A 53 -7.68 17.07 -3.65
C ASN A 53 -8.15 15.79 -2.94
N LEU A 54 -7.44 15.44 -1.87
CA LEU A 54 -7.78 14.32 -1.01
C LEU A 54 -8.80 14.73 0.06
N PRO A 55 -9.62 13.79 0.57
CA PRO A 55 -10.50 14.07 1.69
C PRO A 55 -9.72 14.42 2.97
N PRO A 56 -10.38 15.07 3.95
CA PRO A 56 -9.79 15.29 5.27
C PRO A 56 -9.43 13.95 5.94
N PRO A 57 -8.38 13.92 6.78
CA PRO A 57 -7.57 15.06 7.23
C PRO A 57 -6.32 15.31 6.39
N ILE A 58 -6.12 14.57 5.29
CA ILE A 58 -4.84 14.60 4.54
C ILE A 58 -4.79 15.78 3.57
N TYR A 59 -5.88 16.06 2.84
CA TYR A 59 -6.03 17.14 1.84
C TYR A 59 -5.07 17.08 0.64
N THR A 60 -3.77 16.92 0.86
CA THR A 60 -2.76 16.75 -0.19
C THR A 60 -1.61 15.87 0.28
N VAL A 61 -1.01 15.13 -0.65
CA VAL A 61 0.26 14.43 -0.44
C VAL A 61 1.39 14.91 -1.33
N ARG A 62 1.17 16.01 -2.08
CA ARG A 62 2.17 16.61 -2.97
C ARG A 62 3.52 16.93 -2.28
N PRO A 63 3.58 17.37 -1.01
CA PRO A 63 4.85 17.65 -0.34
C PRO A 63 5.70 16.43 0.01
N TYR A 64 5.16 15.21 -0.15
CA TYR A 64 5.84 13.97 0.22
C TYR A 64 6.38 13.24 -1.01
N LEU A 65 7.40 12.41 -0.78
CA LEU A 65 7.90 11.49 -1.81
C LEU A 65 6.77 10.60 -2.33
N VAL A 66 6.78 10.31 -3.64
CA VAL A 66 5.74 9.51 -4.32
C VAL A 66 5.53 8.15 -3.64
N THR A 67 6.60 7.54 -3.10
CA THR A 67 6.50 6.27 -2.39
C THR A 67 5.67 6.40 -1.11
N MET A 68 5.67 7.55 -0.42
CA MET A 68 4.88 7.74 0.79
C MET A 68 3.37 7.85 0.56
N TRP A 69 2.92 8.11 -0.68
CA TRP A 69 1.48 8.22 -0.97
C TRP A 69 0.73 6.92 -0.65
N ARG A 70 1.44 5.78 -0.58
CA ARG A 70 0.88 4.50 -0.12
C ARG A 70 0.37 4.52 1.31
N PHE A 71 0.78 5.45 2.17
CA PHE A 71 0.33 5.52 3.56
C PHE A 71 -1.05 6.17 3.72
N THR A 72 -1.58 6.80 2.67
CA THR A 72 -2.87 7.50 2.70
C THR A 72 -4.07 6.65 3.14
N PRO A 73 -4.20 5.34 2.82
CA PRO A 73 -5.38 4.57 3.25
C PRO A 73 -5.30 4.12 4.72
N LEU A 74 -4.15 4.31 5.40
CA LEU A 74 -3.97 3.89 6.79
C LEU A 74 -4.90 4.66 7.73
N GLY A 75 -5.83 3.93 8.34
CA GLY A 75 -6.81 4.50 9.26
C GLY A 75 -8.01 5.20 8.58
N ASP A 76 -8.17 5.04 7.26
CA ASP A 76 -9.38 5.41 6.53
C ASP A 76 -10.57 4.56 7.01
N ASP A 77 -11.73 5.19 7.26
CA ASP A 77 -12.96 4.52 7.73
C ASP A 77 -13.57 3.55 6.70
N GLN A 78 -13.17 3.66 5.43
CA GLN A 78 -13.65 2.81 4.35
C GLN A 78 -12.72 1.61 4.03
N VAL A 79 -11.62 1.44 4.78
CA VAL A 79 -10.56 0.48 4.42
C VAL A 79 -10.33 -0.51 5.56
N ASP A 80 -10.95 -1.68 5.50
CA ASP A 80 -10.74 -2.74 6.51
C ASP A 80 -9.45 -3.52 6.27
N VAL A 81 -9.08 -3.68 5.00
CA VAL A 81 -7.85 -4.34 4.58
C VAL A 81 -7.20 -3.50 3.49
N MET A 82 -5.92 -3.24 3.67
CA MET A 82 -5.08 -2.56 2.70
C MET A 82 -3.95 -3.49 2.27
N LEU A 83 -3.66 -3.52 0.98
CA LEU A 83 -2.45 -4.09 0.40
C LEU A 83 -1.70 -2.95 -0.30
N SER A 84 -0.43 -2.77 0.03
CA SER A 84 0.44 -1.85 -0.69
C SER A 84 1.11 -2.59 -1.83
N ARG A 85 1.05 -2.02 -3.04
CA ARG A 85 1.64 -2.57 -4.27
C ARG A 85 2.28 -1.48 -5.09
N ASP A 86 3.46 -1.78 -5.62
CA ASP A 86 4.05 -0.96 -6.67
C ASP A 86 3.34 -1.28 -7.99
N LEU A 87 3.10 -0.24 -8.79
CA LEU A 87 2.27 -0.35 -9.99
C LEU A 87 3.00 -1.01 -11.17
N ASP A 88 4.31 -1.11 -11.10
CA ASP A 88 5.18 -1.82 -12.06
C ASP A 88 5.47 -3.27 -11.63
N SER A 89 4.80 -3.76 -10.58
CA SER A 89 4.96 -5.12 -10.08
C SER A 89 3.79 -6.01 -10.51
N GLU A 90 4.11 -7.12 -11.16
CA GLU A 90 3.14 -8.13 -11.55
C GLU A 90 2.42 -8.72 -10.32
N ILE A 91 1.15 -9.10 -10.48
CA ILE A 91 0.40 -9.86 -9.47
C ILE A 91 0.50 -11.35 -9.80
N LEU A 92 1.28 -12.06 -9.00
CA LEU A 92 1.53 -13.50 -9.17
C LEU A 92 0.60 -14.33 -8.29
N LYS A 93 0.29 -15.55 -8.74
CA LYS A 93 -0.52 -16.51 -7.97
C LYS A 93 0.03 -16.77 -6.56
N ARG A 94 1.36 -16.88 -6.42
CA ARG A 94 2.03 -17.10 -5.13
C ARG A 94 1.76 -15.97 -4.12
N GLU A 95 1.68 -14.73 -4.61
CA GLU A 95 1.42 -13.56 -3.79
C GLU A 95 -0.03 -13.60 -3.30
N TYR A 96 -0.96 -13.89 -4.21
CA TYR A 96 -2.36 -14.11 -3.87
C TYR A 96 -2.54 -15.21 -2.82
N ASP A 97 -1.87 -16.35 -2.97
CA ASP A 97 -1.98 -17.46 -2.03
C ASP A 97 -1.48 -17.07 -0.63
N ALA A 98 -0.36 -16.33 -0.54
CA ALA A 98 0.16 -15.82 0.73
C ALA A 98 -0.79 -14.81 1.41
N VAL A 99 -1.39 -13.89 0.63
CA VAL A 99 -2.39 -12.95 1.14
C VAL A 99 -3.66 -13.67 1.58
N SER A 100 -4.12 -14.65 0.80
CA SER A 100 -5.28 -15.47 1.11
C SER A 100 -5.09 -16.26 2.40
N GLU A 101 -3.92 -16.89 2.58
CA GLU A 101 -3.57 -17.57 3.83
C GLU A 101 -3.55 -16.60 5.01
N TRP A 102 -2.92 -15.42 4.86
CA TRP A 102 -2.90 -14.42 5.92
C TRP A 102 -4.32 -14.00 6.36
N LEU A 103 -5.20 -13.73 5.39
CA LEU A 103 -6.55 -13.27 5.67
C LEU A 103 -7.42 -14.37 6.29
N ASN A 104 -7.32 -15.60 5.79
CA ASN A 104 -8.23 -16.69 6.14
C ASN A 104 -7.75 -17.53 7.32
N SER A 105 -6.43 -17.67 7.50
CA SER A 105 -5.84 -18.62 8.44
C SER A 105 -5.20 -17.95 9.66
N THR A 106 -5.17 -16.61 9.70
CA THR A 106 -4.55 -15.88 10.81
C THR A 106 -5.43 -14.76 11.36
N ASN A 107 -5.15 -14.35 12.59
CA ASN A 107 -5.65 -13.12 13.20
C ASN A 107 -4.61 -12.01 13.26
N LYS A 108 -3.52 -12.13 12.48
CA LYS A 108 -2.47 -11.11 12.45
C LYS A 108 -2.98 -9.86 11.73
N SER A 109 -2.64 -8.70 12.27
CA SER A 109 -3.02 -7.40 11.69
C SER A 109 -2.07 -6.99 10.58
N LEU A 110 -0.78 -7.35 10.67
CA LEU A 110 0.24 -7.01 9.67
C LEU A 110 0.67 -8.25 8.87
N HIS A 111 0.91 -8.05 7.58
CA HIS A 111 1.46 -9.04 6.66
C HIS A 111 2.59 -8.42 5.84
N ILE A 112 3.72 -9.12 5.76
CA ILE A 112 4.91 -8.66 5.04
C ILE A 112 5.43 -9.83 4.21
N MET A 113 5.67 -9.60 2.93
CA MET A 113 6.26 -10.60 2.03
C MET A 113 7.69 -10.20 1.67
N ARG A 114 8.59 -11.18 1.77
CA ARG A 114 10.00 -11.08 1.34
C ARG A 114 10.31 -12.28 0.46
N ASP A 115 10.01 -12.15 -0.82
CA ASP A 115 10.03 -13.22 -1.82
C ASP A 115 11.27 -13.21 -2.73
N HIS A 116 12.24 -12.32 -2.49
CA HIS A 116 13.49 -12.25 -3.24
C HIS A 116 14.72 -12.08 -2.31
N PRO A 117 15.88 -12.71 -2.60
CA PRO A 117 17.10 -12.59 -1.80
C PRO A 117 17.62 -11.16 -1.59
N PHE A 118 17.27 -10.23 -2.49
CA PHE A 118 17.63 -8.81 -2.37
C PHE A 118 16.65 -7.98 -1.53
N HIS A 119 15.62 -8.60 -0.95
CA HIS A 119 14.67 -7.93 -0.05
C HIS A 119 15.26 -7.83 1.37
N CYS A 120 16.38 -7.12 1.48
CA CYS A 120 17.20 -7.02 2.69
C CYS A 120 16.69 -5.98 3.71
N VAL A 121 15.51 -5.39 3.49
CA VAL A 121 14.89 -4.46 4.44
C VAL A 121 13.81 -5.16 5.26
N PRO A 122 13.56 -4.72 6.51
CA PRO A 122 12.51 -5.31 7.34
C PRO A 122 11.13 -5.21 6.69
N MET A 123 10.80 -4.13 6.00
CA MET A 123 9.51 -3.97 5.37
C MET A 123 9.68 -3.25 4.04
N LEU A 124 9.45 -3.98 2.95
CA LEU A 124 9.38 -3.39 1.62
C LEU A 124 8.11 -2.57 1.49
N GLY A 125 8.18 -1.47 0.75
CA GLY A 125 7.02 -0.62 0.60
C GLY A 125 5.94 -1.18 -0.36
N GLY A 126 6.30 -2.06 -1.30
CA GLY A 126 5.38 -2.62 -2.32
C GLY A 126 4.82 -4.02 -2.04
N THR A 127 5.16 -4.66 -0.91
CA THR A 127 4.79 -6.07 -0.64
C THR A 127 4.34 -6.28 0.82
N TRP A 128 3.39 -5.47 1.29
CA TRP A 128 2.82 -5.60 2.62
C TRP A 128 1.33 -5.33 2.65
N GLY A 129 0.67 -5.81 3.70
CA GLY A 129 -0.74 -5.60 3.95
C GLY A 129 -1.04 -5.37 5.42
N ILE A 130 -2.11 -4.64 5.68
CA ILE A 130 -2.63 -4.43 7.03
C ILE A 130 -4.13 -4.60 7.07
N ARG A 131 -4.63 -5.25 8.13
CA ARG A 131 -6.04 -5.47 8.40
C ARG A 131 -6.40 -4.86 9.74
N THR A 132 -7.46 -4.07 9.75
CA THR A 132 -8.08 -3.50 10.95
C THR A 132 -9.44 -4.12 11.17
N LYS A 133 -9.70 -4.58 12.37
CA LYS A 133 -11.00 -5.16 12.74
C LYS A 133 -11.78 -4.23 13.66
N GLU A 134 -11.07 -3.50 14.53
CA GLU A 134 -11.69 -2.71 15.58
C GLU A 134 -11.56 -1.20 15.34
N PRO A 135 -12.57 -0.38 15.71
CA PRO A 135 -12.50 1.07 15.61
C PRO A 135 -11.28 1.69 16.31
N LEU A 136 -10.85 1.10 17.43
CA LEU A 136 -9.67 1.56 18.17
C LEU A 136 -8.37 1.35 17.39
N GLU A 137 -8.24 0.22 16.69
CA GLU A 137 -7.08 -0.06 15.83
C GLU A 137 -7.02 0.94 14.68
N ARG A 138 -8.17 1.22 14.06
CA ARG A 138 -8.29 2.21 12.99
C ARG A 138 -7.88 3.61 13.46
N ARG A 139 -8.33 4.03 14.65
CA ARG A 139 -7.93 5.30 15.26
C ARG A 139 -6.42 5.35 15.52
N ARG A 140 -5.81 4.26 16.01
CA ARG A 140 -4.35 4.16 16.20
C ARG A 140 -3.61 4.27 14.88
N LEU A 141 -4.06 3.58 13.83
CA LEU A 141 -3.45 3.69 12.50
C LEU A 141 -3.57 5.09 11.91
N ARG A 142 -4.66 5.81 12.18
CA ARG A 142 -4.78 7.21 11.76
C ARG A 142 -3.73 8.10 12.43
N ILE A 143 -3.45 7.88 13.70
CA ILE A 143 -2.38 8.59 14.44
C ILE A 143 -1.01 8.21 13.88
N ILE A 144 -0.77 6.92 13.65
CA ILE A 144 0.48 6.43 13.06
C ILE A 144 0.68 7.01 11.65
N SER A 145 -0.34 6.99 10.79
CA SER A 145 -0.29 7.58 9.45
C SER A 145 0.08 9.06 9.49
N HIS A 146 -0.53 9.83 10.40
CA HIS A 146 -0.18 11.24 10.59
C HIS A 146 1.29 11.41 11.02
N GLN A 147 1.78 10.56 11.91
CA GLN A 147 3.19 10.57 12.33
C GLN A 147 4.13 10.21 11.17
N MET A 148 3.80 9.18 10.38
CA MET A 148 4.56 8.77 9.20
C MET A 148 4.67 9.90 8.17
N PHE A 149 3.57 10.61 7.91
CA PHE A 149 3.60 11.79 7.04
C PHE A 149 4.43 12.91 7.65
N LYS A 150 4.31 13.19 8.95
CA LYS A 150 5.14 14.20 9.63
C LYS A 150 6.64 13.90 9.50
N GLU A 151 7.03 12.63 9.61
CA GLU A 151 8.43 12.19 9.50
C GLU A 151 9.01 12.35 8.10
N GLY A 152 8.21 12.12 7.06
CA GLY A 152 8.70 12.26 5.68
C GLY A 152 8.40 13.60 5.01
N PHE A 153 7.95 14.61 5.76
CA PHE A 153 7.71 15.94 5.21
C PHE A 153 9.01 16.56 4.69
N ASN A 154 9.06 16.92 3.40
CA ASN A 154 10.25 17.41 2.70
C ASN A 154 11.47 16.45 2.73
N GLU A 155 11.27 15.16 3.01
CA GLU A 155 12.33 14.17 2.88
C GLU A 155 12.71 14.00 1.40
N THR A 156 13.99 13.72 1.15
CA THR A 156 14.55 13.59 -0.21
C THR A 156 15.28 12.27 -0.41
N GLN A 157 15.54 11.52 0.67
CA GLN A 157 16.20 10.23 0.61
C GLN A 157 15.33 9.19 -0.09
N THR A 158 15.93 8.50 -1.06
CA THR A 158 15.32 7.31 -1.68
C THR A 158 15.04 6.26 -0.61
N MET A 159 13.92 5.54 -0.73
CA MET A 159 13.50 4.47 0.20
C MET A 159 13.12 4.96 1.62
N ALA A 160 12.91 6.26 1.81
CA ALA A 160 12.45 6.81 3.09
C ALA A 160 11.15 6.16 3.58
N ASP A 161 10.26 5.76 2.67
CA ASP A 161 9.02 5.05 3.00
C ASP A 161 9.31 3.73 3.73
N GLN A 162 10.34 2.98 3.34
CA GLN A 162 10.68 1.70 3.97
C GLN A 162 11.29 1.88 5.36
N PHE A 163 12.06 2.95 5.55
CA PHE A 163 12.56 3.33 6.88
C PHE A 163 11.39 3.71 7.80
N ILE A 164 10.50 4.58 7.33
CA ILE A 164 9.31 5.03 8.05
C ILE A 164 8.41 3.83 8.40
N LEU A 165 8.19 2.89 7.47
CA LEU A 165 7.47 1.64 7.71
C LEU A 165 8.10 0.80 8.81
N THR A 166 9.44 0.68 8.79
CA THR A 166 10.17 -0.10 9.79
C THR A 166 9.98 0.48 11.20
N VAL A 167 10.13 1.80 11.33
CA VAL A 167 10.01 2.49 12.62
C VAL A 167 8.56 2.46 13.14
N ASN A 168 7.58 2.69 12.26
CA ASN A 168 6.21 2.97 12.68
C ASN A 168 5.27 1.77 12.65
N LEU A 169 5.55 0.71 11.87
CA LEU A 169 4.67 -0.46 11.77
C LEU A 169 5.39 -1.76 12.16
N TYR A 170 6.58 -2.01 11.64
CA TYR A 170 7.29 -3.26 11.90
C TYR A 170 7.67 -3.42 13.38
N LEU A 171 8.26 -2.40 13.99
CA LEU A 171 8.72 -2.50 15.39
C LEU A 171 7.58 -2.45 16.41
N LEU A 172 6.43 -1.84 16.07
CA LEU A 172 5.28 -1.79 16.97
C LEU A 172 4.56 -3.13 17.09
N ASP A 173 4.51 -3.94 16.02
CA ASP A 173 3.88 -5.28 16.06
C ASP A 173 4.80 -6.34 16.71
N ASN A 174 6.12 -6.13 16.62
CA ASN A 174 7.14 -7.04 17.14
C ASN A 174 7.36 -7.00 18.66
N VAL A 175 6.58 -6.21 19.40
CA VAL A 175 6.55 -6.25 20.87
C VAL A 175 5.86 -7.54 21.38
N SER A 176 5.30 -8.37 20.49
CA SER A 176 4.66 -9.65 20.84
C SER A 176 5.01 -10.84 19.93
N LYS A 177 6.13 -11.52 20.28
CA LYS A 177 6.51 -12.93 20.00
C LYS A 177 6.93 -13.29 18.56
N PHE A 178 8.12 -13.91 18.44
CA PHE A 178 8.67 -14.47 17.20
C PHE A 178 8.72 -16.00 17.20
N LEU A 179 8.42 -16.58 16.04
CA LEU A 179 8.89 -17.89 15.57
C LEU A 179 9.22 -17.70 14.08
N PHE A 180 10.47 -17.93 13.66
CA PHE A 180 10.90 -17.88 12.26
C PHE A 180 11.15 -19.31 11.76
N PHE A 181 10.65 -19.62 10.56
CA PHE A 181 11.18 -20.68 9.72
C PHE A 181 11.73 -20.04 8.45
N THR A 182 12.93 -20.46 8.05
CA THR A 182 13.53 -20.16 6.74
C THR A 182 13.54 -21.45 5.92
N ILE A 183 13.17 -21.37 4.66
CA ILE A 183 13.74 -22.23 3.60
C ILE A 183 14.59 -21.33 2.70
#